data_AF-X0XTP6-F1
#
_entry.id   AF-X0XTP6-F1
#
_cell.length_a   1.000
_cell.length_b   1.000
_cell.length_c   1.000
_cell.angle_alpha   90.00
_cell.angle_beta   90.00
_cell.angle_gamma   90.00
#
_symmetry.space_group_name_H-M   'P 1'
#
loop_
_entity.id
_entity.type
_entity.pdbx_description
1 polymer ?
#
loop_
_entity_poly.entity_id
_entity_poly.type
_entity_poly.pdbx_seq_one_letter_code
_entity_poly.pdbx_strand_id
1 'polypeptide(L)'
;NTLNDVIDMTDPSEKETLERVKGYSRKEILVISIASFILGTSCFMNEILENPLLAIYLILIVFMVIFYCFFKSIVIINHIILGISHIVLPWFMIKINAGDISMTFFPELNLSESLILASIICVAFIGQMVHEMIDGDSLSKLKPKTSRLIIWISCSISLFVAIISFVITKYLVFVPIVFFPFGIMYIFRRPGNKLLGRTSLKDTGILLGNLMLAYVFILILAS
;
A
#
# COMPACT_ATOMS: atom_id res chain seq x y z
N ASN A 1 -1.38 -11.37 1.92
CA ASN A 1 -1.06 -11.52 3.37
C ASN A 1 -0.98 -12.97 3.78
N THR A 2 -2.08 -13.72 3.83
CA THR A 2 -2.06 -15.15 4.22
C THR A 2 -1.16 -16.02 3.34
N LEU A 3 -1.15 -15.82 2.01
CA LEU A 3 -0.22 -16.52 1.11
C LEU A 3 1.25 -16.18 1.41
N ASN A 4 1.50 -14.92 1.75
CA ASN A 4 2.82 -14.45 2.15
C ASN A 4 3.26 -15.16 3.44
N ASP A 5 2.37 -15.27 4.43
CA ASP A 5 2.65 -15.98 5.68
C ASP A 5 2.93 -17.48 5.47
N VAL A 6 2.25 -18.14 4.52
CA VAL A 6 2.50 -19.55 4.14
C VAL A 6 3.91 -19.76 3.58
N ILE A 7 4.44 -18.77 2.88
CA ILE A 7 5.78 -18.83 2.29
C ILE A 7 6.82 -18.50 3.37
N ASP A 8 6.61 -17.41 4.10
CA ASP A 8 7.55 -16.86 5.09
C ASP A 8 7.70 -17.74 6.34
N MET A 9 6.69 -18.52 6.71
CA MET A 9 6.79 -19.39 7.89
C MET A 9 7.84 -20.50 7.74
N THR A 10 8.40 -20.69 6.54
CA THR A 10 9.53 -21.61 6.31
C THR A 10 10.88 -20.99 6.62
N ASP A 11 10.96 -19.66 6.74
CA ASP A 11 12.17 -18.93 7.05
C ASP A 11 12.23 -18.61 8.57
N PRO A 12 13.22 -19.17 9.31
CA PRO A 12 13.38 -18.90 10.74
C PRO A 12 13.79 -17.44 11.06
N SER A 13 14.19 -16.65 10.07
CA SER A 13 14.53 -15.24 10.24
C SER A 13 13.30 -14.31 10.29
N GLU A 14 12.14 -14.76 9.79
CA GLU A 14 10.86 -14.04 9.72
C GLU A 14 10.09 -14.06 11.05
N LYS A 15 10.67 -13.43 12.09
CA LYS A 15 10.13 -13.46 13.47
C LYS A 15 8.69 -12.99 13.58
N GLU A 16 8.33 -11.92 12.88
CA GLU A 16 6.97 -11.37 12.95
C GLU A 16 5.95 -12.33 12.33
N THR A 17 6.28 -12.93 11.18
CA THR A 17 5.45 -13.95 10.56
C THR A 17 5.26 -15.14 11.51
N LEU A 18 6.34 -15.63 12.13
CA LEU A 18 6.29 -16.74 13.08
C LEU A 18 5.42 -16.44 14.32
N GLU A 19 5.40 -15.19 14.78
CA GLU A 19 4.49 -14.75 15.83
C GLU A 19 3.03 -14.70 15.36
N ARG A 20 2.76 -14.16 14.16
CA ARG A 20 1.40 -14.09 13.58
C ARG A 20 0.77 -15.47 13.34
N VAL A 21 1.57 -16.45 12.92
CA VAL A 21 1.12 -17.81 12.58
C VAL A 21 1.21 -18.79 13.75
N LYS A 22 1.58 -18.32 14.95
CA LYS A 22 1.83 -19.18 16.10
C LYS A 22 0.59 -20.00 16.44
N GLY A 23 0.76 -21.33 16.46
CA GLY A 23 -0.32 -22.28 16.74
C GLY A 23 -1.05 -22.80 15.51
N TYR A 24 -0.72 -22.30 14.30
CA TYR A 24 -1.27 -22.78 13.03
C TYR A 24 -0.22 -23.56 12.24
N SER A 25 -0.67 -24.60 11.55
CA SER A 25 0.11 -25.31 10.55
C SER A 25 0.10 -24.59 9.21
N ARG A 26 1.13 -24.85 8.40
CA ARG A 26 1.25 -24.30 7.04
C ARG A 26 0.05 -24.61 6.15
N LYS A 27 -0.53 -25.80 6.33
CA LYS A 27 -1.71 -26.23 5.55
C LYS A 27 -2.94 -25.43 5.93
N GLU A 28 -3.15 -25.13 7.21
CA GLU A 28 -4.29 -24.34 7.67
C GLU A 28 -4.24 -22.91 7.11
N ILE A 29 -3.07 -22.27 7.13
CA ILE A 29 -2.93 -20.91 6.61
C ILE A 29 -3.09 -20.89 5.09
N LEU A 30 -2.61 -21.93 4.39
CA LEU A 30 -2.84 -22.06 2.96
C LEU A 30 -4.34 -22.20 2.64
N VAL A 31 -5.07 -23.00 3.41
CA VAL A 31 -6.53 -23.13 3.25
C VAL A 31 -7.21 -21.79 3.51
N ILE A 32 -6.83 -21.06 4.56
CA ILE A 32 -7.35 -19.71 4.82
C ILE A 32 -7.06 -18.79 3.63
N SER A 33 -5.85 -18.85 3.07
CA SER A 33 -5.49 -18.03 1.91
C SER A 33 -6.34 -18.32 0.67
N ILE A 34 -6.62 -19.60 0.40
CA ILE A 34 -7.47 -20.01 -0.72
C ILE A 34 -8.92 -19.58 -0.46
N ALA A 35 -9.42 -19.79 0.76
CA ALA A 35 -10.77 -19.39 1.14
C ALA A 35 -10.97 -17.87 1.04
N SER A 36 -10.02 -17.07 1.53
CA SER A 36 -10.05 -15.61 1.40
C SER A 36 -10.02 -15.16 -0.06
N PHE A 37 -9.24 -15.82 -0.92
CA PHE A 37 -9.22 -15.53 -2.35
C PHE A 37 -10.56 -15.82 -3.04
N ILE A 38 -11.16 -16.98 -2.75
CA ILE A 38 -12.47 -17.37 -3.30
C ILE A 38 -13.55 -16.40 -2.83
N LEU A 39 -13.60 -16.12 -1.52
CA LEU A 39 -14.57 -15.19 -0.95
C LEU A 39 -14.41 -13.79 -1.54
N GLY A 40 -13.17 -13.27 -1.59
CA GLY A 40 -12.89 -11.97 -2.20
C GLY A 40 -13.33 -11.91 -3.67
N THR A 41 -13.01 -12.93 -4.46
CA THR A 41 -13.45 -13.03 -5.87
C THR A 41 -14.97 -13.08 -6.00
N SER A 42 -15.64 -13.81 -5.10
CA SER A 42 -17.10 -13.92 -5.11
C SER A 42 -17.81 -12.58 -4.87
N CYS A 43 -17.20 -11.67 -4.10
CA CYS A 43 -17.73 -10.33 -3.88
C CYS A 43 -17.72 -9.45 -5.14
N PHE A 44 -16.95 -9.79 -6.17
CA PHE A 44 -16.89 -9.06 -7.45
C PHE A 44 -17.59 -9.82 -8.58
N MET A 45 -18.24 -10.96 -8.30
CA MET A 45 -18.72 -11.86 -9.36
C MET A 45 -19.83 -11.20 -10.20
N ASN A 46 -20.72 -10.44 -9.57
CA ASN A 46 -21.80 -9.77 -10.29
C ASN A 46 -21.23 -8.70 -11.24
N GLU A 47 -20.30 -7.90 -10.73
CA GLU A 47 -19.62 -6.84 -11.45
C GLU A 47 -18.77 -7.40 -12.60
N ILE A 48 -18.12 -8.55 -12.39
CA ILE A 48 -17.37 -9.27 -13.43
C ILE A 48 -18.30 -9.80 -14.53
N LEU A 49 -19.48 -10.29 -14.16
CA LEU A 49 -20.47 -10.76 -15.13
C LEU A 49 -21.03 -9.60 -15.97
N GLU A 50 -21.20 -8.42 -15.37
CA GLU A 50 -21.60 -7.21 -16.08
C GLU A 50 -20.46 -6.65 -16.96
N ASN A 51 -19.22 -6.69 -16.47
CA ASN A 51 -18.04 -6.23 -17.19
C ASN A 51 -16.85 -7.20 -17.06
N PRO A 52 -16.66 -8.09 -18.06
CA PRO A 52 -15.58 -9.08 -18.04
C PRO A 52 -14.16 -8.51 -18.00
N LEU A 53 -13.96 -7.22 -18.34
CA LEU A 53 -12.66 -6.56 -18.21
C LEU A 53 -12.18 -6.56 -16.75
N LEU A 54 -13.10 -6.50 -15.78
CA LEU A 54 -12.78 -6.58 -14.35
C LEU A 54 -12.12 -7.92 -13.97
N ALA A 55 -12.47 -9.02 -14.65
CA ALA A 55 -11.79 -10.30 -14.43
C ALA A 55 -10.33 -10.26 -14.86
N ILE A 56 -10.02 -9.57 -15.96
CA ILE A 56 -8.64 -9.42 -16.44
C ILE A 56 -7.82 -8.62 -15.42
N TYR A 57 -8.37 -7.53 -14.91
CA TYR A 57 -7.74 -6.75 -13.84
C TYR A 57 -7.51 -7.58 -12.58
N LEU A 58 -8.50 -8.35 -12.14
CA LEU A 58 -8.37 -9.24 -10.98
C LEU A 58 -7.27 -10.28 -11.18
N ILE A 59 -7.21 -10.92 -12.36
CA ILE A 59 -6.16 -11.90 -12.69
C ILE A 59 -4.77 -11.23 -12.65
N LEU A 60 -4.63 -10.02 -13.20
CA LEU A 60 -3.38 -9.28 -13.17
C LEU A 60 -2.95 -8.95 -11.73
N ILE A 61 -3.87 -8.47 -10.89
CA ILE A 61 -3.62 -8.21 -9.47
C ILE A 61 -3.12 -9.49 -8.79
N VAL A 62 -3.85 -10.60 -8.92
CA VAL A 62 -3.51 -11.88 -8.29
C VAL A 62 -2.14 -12.36 -8.74
N PHE A 63 -1.86 -12.31 -10.04
CA PHE A 63 -0.57 -12.69 -10.60
C PHE A 63 0.58 -11.85 -10.01
N MET A 64 0.39 -10.53 -9.92
CA MET A 64 1.37 -9.61 -9.33
C MET A 64 1.61 -9.91 -7.84
N VAL A 65 0.56 -10.20 -7.07
CA VAL A 65 0.69 -10.56 -5.65
C VAL A 65 1.42 -11.89 -5.47
N ILE A 66 1.09 -12.90 -6.28
CA ILE A 66 1.79 -14.19 -6.26
C ILE A 66 3.27 -13.99 -6.59
N PHE A 67 3.57 -13.25 -7.65
CA PHE A 67 4.95 -12.93 -8.04
C PHE A 67 5.71 -12.26 -6.89
N TYR A 68 5.12 -11.24 -6.26
CA TYR A 68 5.69 -10.58 -5.10
C TYR A 68 6.06 -11.57 -3.98
N CYS A 69 5.14 -12.49 -3.64
CA CYS A 69 5.37 -13.43 -2.54
C CYS A 69 6.55 -14.38 -2.81
N PHE A 70 6.81 -14.74 -4.07
CA PHE A 70 7.92 -15.62 -4.44
C PHE A 70 9.24 -14.89 -4.68
N PHE A 71 9.21 -13.62 -5.11
CA PHE A 71 10.41 -12.87 -5.55
C PHE A 71 10.76 -11.70 -4.63
N LYS A 72 10.64 -11.88 -3.31
CA LYS A 72 10.89 -10.85 -2.29
C LYS A 72 12.25 -10.18 -2.33
N SER A 73 13.27 -10.90 -2.79
CA SER A 73 14.64 -10.39 -2.87
C SER A 73 14.81 -9.18 -3.78
N ILE A 74 13.87 -8.92 -4.71
CA ILE A 74 13.92 -7.82 -5.67
C ILE A 74 13.15 -6.60 -5.16
N VAL A 75 13.72 -5.96 -4.15
CA VAL A 75 13.14 -4.85 -3.38
C VAL A 75 12.43 -3.80 -4.25
N ILE A 76 13.13 -3.14 -5.18
CA ILE A 76 12.56 -2.01 -5.94
C ILE A 76 11.40 -2.45 -6.82
N ILE A 77 11.54 -3.61 -7.48
CA ILE A 77 10.48 -4.17 -8.32
C ILE A 77 9.26 -4.50 -7.47
N ASN A 78 9.47 -5.06 -6.28
CA ASN A 78 8.38 -5.41 -5.37
C ASN A 78 7.59 -4.19 -4.88
N HIS A 79 8.24 -3.05 -4.65
CA HIS A 79 7.53 -1.81 -4.29
C HIS A 79 6.61 -1.34 -5.41
N ILE A 80 7.10 -1.40 -6.66
CA ILE A 80 6.32 -1.03 -7.83
C ILE A 80 5.16 -2.02 -8.01
N ILE A 81 5.43 -3.32 -7.89
CA ILE A 81 4.41 -4.37 -8.04
C ILE A 81 3.32 -4.22 -6.98
N LEU A 82 3.68 -4.01 -5.71
CA LEU A 82 2.72 -3.79 -4.62
C LEU A 82 1.88 -2.53 -4.87
N GLY A 83 2.52 -1.40 -5.23
CA GLY A 83 1.81 -0.16 -5.51
C GLY A 83 0.82 -0.29 -6.68
N ILE A 84 1.22 -0.95 -7.77
CA ILE A 84 0.34 -1.17 -8.92
C ILE A 84 -0.82 -2.10 -8.55
N SER A 85 -0.51 -3.23 -7.91
CA SER A 85 -1.52 -4.26 -7.58
C SER A 85 -2.51 -3.86 -6.49
N HIS A 86 -2.13 -3.01 -5.53
CA HIS A 86 -2.97 -2.66 -4.38
C HIS A 86 -3.58 -1.25 -4.45
N ILE A 87 -3.10 -0.38 -5.37
CA ILE A 87 -3.58 1.00 -5.50
C ILE A 87 -4.09 1.26 -6.92
N VAL A 88 -3.22 1.10 -7.93
CA VAL A 88 -3.53 1.51 -9.31
C VAL A 88 -4.59 0.62 -9.96
N LEU A 89 -4.39 -0.70 -9.97
CA LEU A 89 -5.35 -1.62 -10.60
C LEU A 89 -6.70 -1.66 -9.86
N PRO A 90 -6.77 -1.67 -8.51
CA PRO A 90 -8.03 -1.53 -7.81
C PRO A 90 -8.75 -0.21 -8.11
N TRP A 91 -8.03 0.91 -8.24
CA TRP A 91 -8.62 2.18 -8.67
C TRP A 91 -9.27 2.05 -10.06
N PHE A 92 -8.59 1.41 -11.02
CA PHE A 92 -9.14 1.18 -12.35
C PHE A 92 -10.38 0.29 -12.31
N MET A 93 -10.39 -0.76 -11.50
CA MET A 93 -11.58 -1.61 -11.32
C MET A 93 -12.77 -0.80 -10.78
N ILE A 94 -12.56 0.02 -9.74
CA ILE A 94 -13.63 0.86 -9.17
C ILE A 94 -14.16 1.84 -10.22
N LYS A 95 -13.27 2.47 -10.98
CA LYS A 95 -13.62 3.46 -12.00
C LYS A 95 -14.43 2.84 -13.14
N ILE A 96 -14.00 1.70 -13.65
CA ILE A 96 -14.73 0.94 -14.67
C ILE A 96 -16.11 0.53 -14.14
N ASN A 97 -16.18 0.08 -12.90
CA ASN A 97 -17.45 -0.30 -12.27
C ASN A 97 -18.39 0.89 -12.03
N ALA A 98 -17.84 2.09 -11.84
CA ALA A 98 -18.61 3.33 -11.69
C ALA A 98 -19.21 3.86 -13.01
N GLY A 99 -19.07 3.12 -14.12
CA GLY A 99 -19.66 3.47 -15.41
C GLY A 99 -18.68 4.14 -16.39
N ASP A 100 -17.39 4.18 -16.10
CA ASP A 100 -16.38 4.52 -17.11
C ASP A 100 -16.19 3.33 -18.07
N ILE A 101 -17.14 3.20 -18.99
CA ILE A 101 -17.14 2.18 -20.05
C ILE A 101 -16.22 2.66 -21.18
N SER A 102 -14.96 2.89 -20.87
CA SER A 102 -13.96 3.09 -21.92
C SER A 102 -13.82 1.76 -22.66
N MET A 103 -13.99 1.73 -23.99
CA MET A 103 -13.65 0.54 -24.81
C MET A 103 -12.14 0.26 -24.85
N THR A 104 -11.35 1.12 -24.19
CA THR A 104 -9.90 0.98 -24.04
C THR A 104 -9.56 0.16 -22.81
N PHE A 105 -8.38 -0.47 -22.83
CA PHE A 105 -7.91 -1.29 -21.71
C PHE A 105 -7.73 -0.47 -20.43
N PHE A 106 -7.33 0.80 -20.54
CA PHE A 106 -7.15 1.71 -19.41
C PHE A 106 -8.28 2.74 -19.33
N PRO A 107 -8.84 3.01 -18.14
CA PRO A 107 -9.85 4.04 -17.95
C PRO A 107 -9.24 5.45 -18.09
N GLU A 108 -10.05 6.42 -18.55
CA GLU A 108 -9.57 7.79 -18.77
C GLU A 108 -9.48 8.55 -17.46
N LEU A 109 -8.28 8.90 -16.99
CA LEU A 109 -8.13 9.68 -15.77
C LEU A 109 -8.22 11.18 -16.04
N ASN A 110 -9.20 11.84 -15.42
CA ASN A 110 -9.24 13.29 -15.35
C ASN A 110 -8.07 13.82 -14.50
N LEU A 111 -7.75 15.11 -14.66
CA LEU A 111 -6.67 15.74 -13.92
C LEU A 111 -6.84 15.60 -12.40
N SER A 112 -8.05 15.78 -11.89
CA SER A 112 -8.35 15.65 -10.46
C SER A 112 -8.11 14.23 -9.93
N GLU A 113 -8.57 13.21 -10.66
CA GLU A 113 -8.37 11.80 -10.30
C GLU A 113 -6.90 11.40 -10.37
N SER A 114 -6.19 11.88 -11.39
CA SER A 114 -4.74 11.68 -11.52
C SER A 114 -3.98 12.26 -10.34
N LEU A 115 -4.37 13.46 -9.87
CA LEU A 115 -3.80 14.12 -8.70
C LEU A 115 -4.12 13.38 -7.39
N ILE A 116 -5.35 12.85 -7.25
CA ILE A 116 -5.73 12.00 -6.11
C ILE A 116 -4.86 10.74 -6.09
N LEU A 117 -4.83 10.00 -7.20
CA LEU A 117 -4.10 8.75 -7.33
C LEU A 117 -2.60 8.97 -7.09
N ALA A 118 -2.00 10.01 -7.67
CA ALA A 118 -0.60 10.37 -7.46
C ALA A 118 -0.30 10.65 -5.98
N SER A 119 -1.18 11.35 -5.27
CA SER A 119 -1.01 11.67 -3.85
C SER A 119 -1.11 10.41 -2.97
N ILE A 120 -2.05 9.51 -3.27
CA ILE A 120 -2.19 8.21 -2.57
C ILE A 120 -0.94 7.36 -2.78
N ILE A 121 -0.46 7.25 -4.03
CA ILE A 121 0.78 6.52 -4.35
C ILE A 121 1.97 7.09 -3.58
N CYS A 122 2.10 8.42 -3.53
CA CYS A 122 3.21 9.07 -2.81
C CYS A 122 3.17 8.78 -1.30
N VAL A 123 2.00 8.82 -0.67
CA VAL A 123 1.85 8.48 0.76
C VAL A 123 2.13 7.01 1.01
N ALA A 124 1.57 6.10 0.19
CA ALA A 124 1.81 4.67 0.31
C ALA A 124 3.30 4.33 0.15
N PHE A 125 3.98 4.96 -0.81
CA PHE A 125 5.41 4.78 -1.03
C PHE A 125 6.22 5.19 0.21
N ILE A 126 5.96 6.36 0.80
CA ILE A 126 6.68 6.79 2.01
C ILE A 126 6.33 5.88 3.20
N GLY A 127 5.06 5.51 3.36
CA GLY A 127 4.63 4.57 4.40
C GLY A 127 5.39 3.25 4.32
N GLN A 128 5.55 2.71 3.12
CA GLN A 128 6.32 1.49 2.88
C GLN A 128 7.80 1.66 3.24
N MET A 129 8.43 2.80 2.88
CA MET A 129 9.82 3.08 3.28
C MET A 129 10.00 3.11 4.81
N VAL A 130 9.02 3.63 5.55
CA VAL A 130 9.06 3.61 7.02
C VAL A 130 8.96 2.19 7.55
N HIS A 131 8.08 1.37 6.96
CA HIS A 131 7.93 -0.04 7.31
C HIS A 131 9.25 -0.79 7.16
N GLU A 132 9.93 -0.64 6.01
CA GLU A 132 11.23 -1.29 5.77
C GLU A 132 12.33 -0.85 6.76
N MET A 133 12.28 0.41 7.22
CA MET A 133 13.23 0.91 8.23
C MET A 133 12.99 0.32 9.61
N ILE A 134 11.74 0.01 9.96
CA ILE A 134 11.35 -0.59 11.24
C ILE A 134 11.72 -2.07 11.24
N ASP A 135 11.43 -2.77 10.13
CA ASP A 135 11.57 -4.21 10.00
C ASP A 135 13.02 -4.67 9.78
N GLY A 136 13.93 -3.74 9.45
CA GLY A 136 15.33 -4.09 9.19
C GLY A 136 15.58 -4.56 7.76
N ASP A 137 14.71 -4.17 6.84
CA ASP A 137 14.75 -4.56 5.44
C ASP A 137 15.69 -3.69 4.61
N SER A 138 15.53 -3.74 3.30
CA SER A 138 16.39 -3.17 2.27
C SER A 138 16.92 -1.76 2.58
N LEU A 139 16.05 -0.82 2.98
CA LEU A 139 16.38 0.57 3.23
C LEU A 139 17.19 0.77 4.52
N SER A 140 16.98 -0.11 5.51
CA SER A 140 17.71 -0.10 6.78
C SER A 140 19.16 -0.59 6.63
N LYS A 141 19.42 -1.43 5.61
CA LYS A 141 20.76 -1.97 5.30
C LYS A 141 21.68 -0.93 4.66
N LEU A 142 21.12 0.19 4.18
CA LEU A 142 21.90 1.31 3.67
C LEU A 142 22.54 2.13 4.82
N LYS A 143 23.52 2.97 4.47
CA LYS A 143 24.10 3.91 5.46
C LYS A 143 22.99 4.84 5.97
N PRO A 144 22.87 5.10 7.29
CA PRO A 144 21.78 5.92 7.85
C PRO A 144 21.67 7.33 7.26
N LYS A 145 22.80 7.93 6.83
CA LYS A 145 22.79 9.21 6.12
C LYS A 145 22.10 9.12 4.76
N THR A 146 22.31 8.01 4.04
CA THR A 146 21.71 7.72 2.73
C THR A 146 20.22 7.41 2.89
N SER A 147 19.83 6.51 3.80
CA SER A 147 18.41 6.21 4.05
C SER A 147 17.63 7.47 4.42
N ARG A 148 18.20 8.31 5.29
CA ARG A 148 17.60 9.61 5.64
C ARG A 148 17.41 10.51 4.42
N LEU A 149 18.43 10.63 3.58
CA LEU A 149 18.36 11.47 2.38
C LEU A 149 17.25 11.01 1.44
N ILE A 150 17.15 9.71 1.17
CA ILE A 150 16.11 9.14 0.31
C ILE A 150 14.73 9.44 0.92
N ILE A 151 14.52 9.17 2.21
CA ILE A 151 13.24 9.44 2.89
C ILE A 151 12.87 10.91 2.82
N TRP A 152 13.82 11.83 3.04
CA TRP A 152 13.56 13.27 2.97
C TRP A 152 13.19 13.74 1.56
N ILE A 153 13.86 13.22 0.53
CA ILE A 153 13.52 13.51 -0.88
C ILE A 153 12.12 13.00 -1.17
N SER A 154 11.81 11.75 -0.81
CA SER A 154 10.49 11.16 -1.02
C SER A 154 9.39 11.93 -0.29
N CYS A 155 9.61 12.32 0.98
CA CYS A 155 8.69 13.17 1.74
C CYS A 155 8.46 14.53 1.07
N SER A 156 9.52 15.15 0.54
CA SER A 156 9.42 16.45 -0.13
C SER A 156 8.62 16.36 -1.42
N ILE A 157 8.83 15.30 -2.22
CA ILE A 157 8.06 15.04 -3.44
C ILE A 157 6.59 14.81 -3.09
N SER A 158 6.29 13.96 -2.11
CA SER A 158 4.92 13.70 -1.67
C SER A 158 4.22 14.96 -1.16
N LEU A 159 4.91 15.77 -0.35
CA LEU A 159 4.39 17.03 0.13
C LEU A 159 4.07 17.99 -1.04
N PHE A 160 4.97 18.09 -2.00
CA PHE A 160 4.77 18.92 -3.19
C PHE A 160 3.55 18.47 -4.01
N VAL A 161 3.44 17.15 -4.28
CA VAL A 161 2.29 16.57 -4.97
C VAL A 161 1.01 16.84 -4.19
N ALA A 162 0.98 16.58 -2.89
CA ALA A 162 -0.21 16.77 -2.05
C ALA A 162 -0.67 18.24 -1.99
N ILE A 163 0.27 19.20 -1.89
CA ILE A 163 -0.03 20.63 -1.90
C ILE A 163 -0.60 21.06 -3.26
N ILE A 164 0.03 20.65 -4.37
CA ILE A 164 -0.47 20.96 -5.71
C ILE A 164 -1.86 20.37 -5.90
N SER A 165 -2.05 19.10 -5.54
CA SER A 165 -3.34 18.42 -5.59
C SER A 165 -4.40 19.17 -4.79
N PHE A 166 -4.09 19.60 -3.57
CA PHE A 166 -5.00 20.36 -2.73
C PHE A 166 -5.34 21.74 -3.32
N VAL A 167 -4.35 22.48 -3.83
CA VAL A 167 -4.56 23.81 -4.42
C VAL A 167 -5.44 23.74 -5.67
N ILE A 168 -5.22 22.74 -6.53
CA ILE A 168 -5.97 22.58 -7.79
C ILE A 168 -7.39 22.06 -7.54
N THR A 169 -7.54 21.00 -6.74
CA THR A 169 -8.83 20.31 -6.57
C THR A 169 -9.67 20.86 -5.43
N LYS A 170 -9.04 21.48 -4.42
CA LYS A 170 -9.66 21.92 -3.16
C LYS A 170 -10.33 20.82 -2.34
N TYR A 171 -10.04 19.54 -2.62
CA TYR A 171 -10.62 18.45 -1.86
C TYR A 171 -10.01 18.31 -0.47
N LEU A 172 -10.87 18.27 0.55
CA LEU A 172 -10.46 18.12 1.95
C LEU A 172 -9.80 16.76 2.23
N VAL A 173 -9.95 15.77 1.34
CA VAL A 173 -9.26 14.48 1.43
C VAL A 173 -7.72 14.62 1.43
N PHE A 174 -7.19 15.71 0.87
CA PHE A 174 -5.74 15.95 0.83
C PHE A 174 -5.17 16.51 2.14
N VAL A 175 -5.99 17.05 3.03
CA VAL A 175 -5.52 17.63 4.30
C VAL A 175 -4.69 16.63 5.11
N PRO A 176 -5.16 15.40 5.42
CA PRO A 176 -4.33 14.42 6.14
C PRO A 176 -3.10 13.97 5.33
N ILE A 177 -3.21 13.88 4.00
CA ILE A 177 -2.11 13.50 3.10
C ILE A 177 -0.97 14.53 3.18
N VAL A 178 -1.27 15.83 3.30
CA VAL A 178 -0.28 16.90 3.47
C VAL A 178 0.47 16.80 4.80
N PHE A 179 -0.20 16.36 5.88
CA PHE A 179 0.43 16.26 7.19
C PHE A 179 1.34 15.03 7.36
N PHE A 180 1.07 13.95 6.62
CA PHE A 180 1.77 12.68 6.77
C PHE A 180 3.29 12.77 6.54
N PRO A 181 3.80 13.45 5.48
CA PRO A 181 5.25 13.62 5.28
C PRO A 181 5.96 14.34 6.43
N PHE A 182 5.32 15.30 7.10
CA PHE A 182 5.94 16.05 8.20
C PHE A 182 6.27 15.15 9.39
N GLY A 183 5.35 14.24 9.75
CA GLY A 183 5.58 13.27 10.82
C GLY A 183 6.80 12.39 10.53
N ILE A 184 6.95 11.95 9.28
CA ILE A 184 8.05 11.09 8.85
C ILE A 184 9.37 11.87 8.80
N MET A 185 9.37 13.09 8.26
CA MET A 185 10.55 13.97 8.31
C MET A 185 11.02 14.23 9.75
N TYR A 186 10.09 14.38 10.70
CA TYR A 186 10.40 14.54 12.12
C TYR A 186 11.07 13.28 12.71
N ILE A 187 10.56 12.08 12.41
CA ILE A 187 11.16 10.82 12.84
C ILE A 187 12.59 10.69 12.31
N PHE A 188 12.80 11.00 11.04
CA PHE A 188 14.09 10.87 10.36
C PHE A 188 14.96 12.14 10.40
N ARG A 189 14.71 13.07 11.34
CA ARG A 189 15.48 14.34 11.43
C ARG A 189 16.97 14.15 11.68
N ARG A 190 17.35 13.12 12.46
CA ARG A 190 18.75 12.80 12.79
C ARG A 190 19.14 11.45 12.20
N PRO A 191 20.34 11.31 11.62
CA PRO A 191 20.80 10.04 11.08
C PRO A 191 21.12 9.11 12.26
N GLY A 192 20.37 8.01 12.39
CA GLY A 192 20.60 7.03 13.44
C GLY A 192 19.96 5.69 13.12
N ASN A 193 20.61 4.60 13.55
CA ASN A 193 20.16 3.22 13.32
C ASN A 193 19.16 2.73 14.39
N LYS A 194 18.62 3.62 15.23
CA LYS A 194 17.84 3.24 16.42
C LYS A 194 16.38 2.89 16.15
N LEU A 195 15.97 2.71 14.89
CA LEU A 195 14.57 2.46 14.51
C LEU A 195 14.24 0.96 14.40
N LEU A 196 15.25 0.11 14.23
CA LEU A 196 15.10 -1.34 14.09
C LEU A 196 14.42 -1.91 15.34
N GLY A 197 13.26 -2.55 15.15
CA GLY A 197 12.47 -3.14 16.24
C GLY A 197 11.71 -2.14 17.13
N ARG A 198 11.53 -0.88 16.72
CA ARG A 198 10.68 0.08 17.46
C ARG A 198 9.20 -0.15 17.17
N THR A 199 8.60 -1.09 17.87
CA THR A 199 7.15 -1.38 17.85
C THR A 199 6.29 -0.12 18.05
N SER A 200 6.67 0.77 18.97
CA SER A 200 5.95 2.04 19.22
C SER A 200 5.72 2.93 17.98
N LEU A 201 6.63 2.92 16.99
CA LEU A 201 6.46 3.68 15.75
C LEU A 201 5.50 2.99 14.79
N LYS A 202 5.52 1.66 14.77
CA LYS A 202 4.56 0.83 14.01
C LYS A 202 3.15 1.04 14.56
N ASP A 203 2.98 0.99 15.88
CA ASP A 203 1.70 1.23 16.55
C ASP A 203 1.16 2.65 16.29
N THR A 204 2.04 3.65 16.33
CA THR A 204 1.67 5.04 15.99
C THR A 204 1.26 5.16 14.53
N GLY A 205 1.95 4.47 13.62
CA GLY A 205 1.60 4.42 12.19
C GLY A 205 0.22 3.77 11.96
N ILE A 206 -0.08 2.67 12.65
CA ILE A 206 -1.39 2.00 12.60
C ILE A 206 -2.48 2.93 13.12
N LEU A 207 -2.26 3.59 14.26
CA LEU A 207 -3.21 4.55 14.82
C LEU A 207 -3.49 5.70 13.83
N LEU A 208 -2.44 6.26 13.23
CA LEU A 208 -2.58 7.36 12.27
C LEU A 208 -3.32 6.91 11.00
N GLY A 209 -3.04 5.71 10.49
CA GLY A 209 -3.76 5.12 9.37
C GLY A 209 -5.25 4.92 9.67
N ASN A 210 -5.58 4.44 10.87
CA ASN A 210 -6.97 4.28 11.30
C ASN A 210 -7.68 5.64 11.48
N LEU A 211 -6.99 6.66 11.99
CA LEU A 211 -7.52 8.02 12.09
C LEU A 211 -7.77 8.63 10.70
N MET A 212 -6.88 8.38 9.73
CA MET A 212 -7.10 8.79 8.34
C MET A 212 -8.31 8.10 7.73
N LEU A 213 -8.47 6.80 7.97
CA LEU A 213 -9.65 6.05 7.51
C LEU A 213 -10.94 6.64 8.11
N ALA A 214 -10.94 6.89 9.43
CA ALA A 214 -12.08 7.53 10.10
C ALA A 214 -12.38 8.92 9.53
N TYR A 215 -11.36 9.73 9.25
CA TYR A 215 -11.52 11.03 8.60
C TYR A 215 -12.14 10.90 7.20
N VAL A 216 -11.67 9.96 6.38
CA VAL A 216 -12.25 9.69 5.05
C VAL A 216 -13.70 9.25 5.17
N PHE A 217 -14.04 8.37 6.12
CA PHE A 217 -15.42 7.97 6.37
C PHE A 217 -16.31 9.16 6.76
N ILE A 218 -15.84 10.04 7.64
CA ILE A 218 -16.56 11.25 8.02
C ILE A 218 -16.78 12.15 6.81
N LEU A 219 -15.76 12.32 5.96
CA LEU A 219 -15.90 13.10 4.73
C LEU A 219 -16.94 12.50 3.79
N ILE A 220 -16.96 11.17 3.60
CA ILE A 220 -17.96 10.48 2.77
C ILE A 220 -19.37 10.64 3.34
N LEU A 221 -19.54 10.60 4.67
CA LEU A 221 -20.84 10.79 5.31
C LEU A 221 -21.30 12.25 5.30
N ALA A 222 -20.37 13.20 5.24
CA ALA A 222 -20.65 14.64 5.24
C ALA A 222 -20.83 15.23 3.84
N SER A 223 -20.46 14.51 2.78
CA SER A 223 -20.65 14.86 1.37
C SER A 223 -22.00 14.38 0.84
#